data_AF-A0AAE0MYX4-F1
#
_entry.id   AF-A0AAE0MYX4-F1
#
_cell.length_a   1.000
_cell.length_b   1.000
_cell.length_c   1.000
_cell.angle_alpha   90.00
_cell.angle_beta   90.00
_cell.angle_gamma   90.00
#
_symmetry.space_group_name_H-M   'P 1'
#
loop_
_entity.id
_entity.type
_entity.pdbx_description
1 polymer ?
#
loop_
_entity_poly.entity_id
_entity_poly.type
_entity_poly.pdbx_seq_one_letter_code
_entity_poly.pdbx_strand_id
1 'polypeptide(L)'
;MSELYDVVIAGAGPVGLFLACEVALDGASVLVLERDLTPESPWKSKPLGFRGLNTGSLDLARFPYRLPGLALIPGIVYVDDVEKILTERAESLGVTILRGKGVVAIASQDEHSVTVETGRDGDDGDNGRPSLFRGRYLVGCDGGRSLVRKAAGFEFAGTEARFTGYTIKCELDNPGKLARGFNLTPGGMYFTNQLSSISLLDFDSSAFDRTTNGSRPITRTHAQDVITRVTGIPETELKISTFHLATSFTDRARQATTYRRGRILLAGDAAHIHAPLGGQGMNLGWKLAATVRRESSKAPDHDHEPLALLDSYGAEREPVGLVVLEWTRAQIIAMSPDAHGAAVRSLMADLLATADGTNLALGRSWGLSLRYSLNSDDTGGPSAHPCVGCSAPDFELSDGSRLGEHLGQGRGLLFSLSAGDSDTDDTAAALKDLVVTVGSKYAGRVDYLAADAKDTCGLRALLIRPDGVVAWVAAEGEAKPDVDAARAALERWFASAERTRGRVLHGKRQS
;
A
#
# COMPACT_ATOMS: atom_id res chain seq x y z
N MET A 1 -32.12 -5.36 -13.91
CA MET A 1 -31.37 -5.73 -12.69
C MET A 1 -29.96 -5.25 -12.91
N SER A 2 -29.39 -4.45 -12.00
CA SER A 2 -27.99 -4.03 -12.13
C SER A 2 -27.10 -5.28 -12.13
N GLU A 3 -26.07 -5.27 -12.96
CA GLU A 3 -25.03 -6.30 -12.98
C GLU A 3 -24.39 -6.41 -11.59
N LEU A 4 -24.21 -7.63 -11.10
CA LEU A 4 -23.53 -7.89 -9.83
C LEU A 4 -22.04 -8.10 -10.13
N TYR A 5 -21.21 -7.17 -9.69
CA TYR A 5 -19.77 -7.33 -9.73
C TYR A 5 -19.27 -8.13 -8.54
N ASP A 6 -18.12 -8.78 -8.68
CA ASP A 6 -17.46 -9.39 -7.54
C ASP A 6 -16.91 -8.32 -6.60
N VAL A 7 -16.26 -7.30 -7.15
CA VAL A 7 -15.71 -6.19 -6.37
C VAL A 7 -16.04 -4.84 -7.00
N VAL A 8 -16.60 -3.94 -6.18
CA VAL A 8 -16.73 -2.52 -6.51
C VAL A 8 -15.64 -1.75 -5.75
N ILE A 9 -14.88 -0.93 -6.46
CA ILE A 9 -13.81 -0.08 -5.90
C ILE A 9 -14.21 1.39 -6.06
N ALA A 10 -14.25 2.13 -4.96
CA ALA A 10 -14.50 3.57 -4.99
C ALA A 10 -13.17 4.32 -5.08
N GLY A 11 -12.90 4.94 -6.23
CA GLY A 11 -11.69 5.72 -6.51
C GLY A 11 -10.71 4.99 -7.46
N ALA A 12 -10.30 5.68 -8.52
CA ALA A 12 -9.31 5.28 -9.51
C ALA A 12 -7.97 6.00 -9.33
N GLY A 13 -7.58 6.27 -8.08
CA GLY A 13 -6.19 6.62 -7.77
C GLY A 13 -5.26 5.41 -7.88
N PRO A 14 -3.94 5.56 -7.63
CA PRO A 14 -2.97 4.47 -7.79
C PRO A 14 -3.33 3.23 -6.97
N VAL A 15 -3.85 3.44 -5.76
CA VAL A 15 -4.31 2.38 -4.87
C VAL A 15 -5.49 1.62 -5.48
N GLY A 16 -6.55 2.32 -5.90
CA GLY A 16 -7.74 1.67 -6.46
C GLY A 16 -7.46 0.95 -7.78
N LEU A 17 -6.65 1.54 -8.66
CA LEU A 17 -6.25 0.93 -9.93
C LEU A 17 -5.35 -0.29 -9.73
N PHE A 18 -4.37 -0.21 -8.82
CA PHE A 18 -3.53 -1.37 -8.48
C PHE A 18 -4.37 -2.50 -7.88
N LEU A 19 -5.27 -2.19 -6.94
CA LEU A 19 -6.21 -3.18 -6.39
C LEU A 19 -7.07 -3.82 -7.48
N ALA A 20 -7.57 -3.03 -8.42
CA ALA A 20 -8.37 -3.53 -9.53
C ALA A 20 -7.59 -4.54 -10.39
N CYS A 21 -6.32 -4.24 -10.69
CA CYS A 21 -5.43 -5.16 -11.40
C CYS A 21 -5.25 -6.47 -10.61
N GLU A 22 -4.89 -6.37 -9.33
CA GLU A 22 -4.64 -7.53 -8.48
C GLU A 22 -5.85 -8.46 -8.36
N VAL A 23 -7.06 -7.89 -8.24
CA VAL A 23 -8.29 -8.68 -8.16
C VAL A 23 -8.67 -9.30 -9.51
N ALA A 24 -8.48 -8.55 -10.60
CA ALA A 24 -8.79 -9.01 -11.95
C ALA A 24 -7.82 -10.11 -12.45
N LEU A 25 -6.58 -10.18 -11.94
CA LEU A 25 -5.62 -11.25 -12.27
C LEU A 25 -6.16 -12.66 -11.98
N ASP A 26 -7.03 -12.80 -10.97
CA ASP A 26 -7.66 -14.08 -10.62
C ASP A 26 -9.01 -14.31 -11.34
N GLY A 27 -9.37 -13.43 -12.29
CA GLY A 27 -10.57 -13.53 -13.12
C GLY A 27 -11.85 -13.00 -12.48
N ALA A 28 -11.76 -12.28 -11.36
CA ALA A 28 -12.91 -11.63 -10.73
C ALA A 28 -13.40 -10.41 -11.53
N SER A 29 -14.72 -10.21 -11.57
CA SER A 29 -15.34 -9.03 -12.18
C SER A 29 -15.19 -7.80 -11.29
N VAL A 30 -14.56 -6.74 -11.83
CA VAL A 30 -14.24 -5.52 -11.07
C VAL A 30 -14.83 -4.27 -11.72
N LEU A 31 -15.51 -3.47 -10.90
CA LEU A 31 -15.98 -2.13 -11.26
C LEU A 31 -15.25 -1.08 -10.44
N VAL A 32 -14.61 -0.12 -11.09
CA VAL A 32 -13.99 1.06 -10.47
C VAL A 32 -14.88 2.29 -10.72
N LEU A 33 -15.25 2.96 -9.64
CA LEU A 33 -16.11 4.15 -9.62
C LEU A 33 -15.27 5.39 -9.24
N GLU A 34 -14.94 6.24 -10.21
CA GLU A 34 -14.12 7.44 -10.03
C GLU A 34 -14.95 8.71 -10.09
N ARG A 35 -14.73 9.63 -9.16
CA ARG A 35 -15.43 10.92 -9.10
C ARG A 35 -15.00 11.86 -10.22
N ASP A 36 -13.71 11.96 -10.49
CA ASP A 36 -13.16 12.93 -11.43
C ASP A 36 -13.42 12.45 -12.87
N LEU A 37 -13.88 13.36 -13.74
CA LEU A 37 -14.23 13.03 -15.14
C LEU A 37 -13.00 12.63 -15.97
N THR A 38 -11.85 13.22 -15.66
CA THR A 38 -10.58 12.99 -16.34
C THR A 38 -9.51 12.58 -15.33
N PRO A 39 -8.56 11.71 -15.69
CA PRO A 39 -7.43 11.36 -14.81
C PRO A 39 -6.43 12.53 -14.64
N GLU A 40 -6.45 13.48 -15.57
CA GLU A 40 -5.53 14.61 -15.59
C GLU A 40 -5.69 15.52 -14.37
N SER A 41 -4.58 15.81 -13.71
CA SER A 41 -4.52 16.78 -12.63
C SER A 41 -3.15 17.44 -12.61
N PRO A 42 -3.06 18.78 -12.57
CA PRO A 42 -1.78 19.48 -12.50
C PRO A 42 -0.98 19.13 -11.23
N TRP A 43 -1.64 18.56 -10.22
CA TRP A 43 -1.03 18.10 -8.97
C TRP A 43 -0.34 16.74 -9.06
N LYS A 44 -0.69 15.95 -10.08
CA LYS A 44 -0.13 14.62 -10.33
C LYS A 44 0.96 14.63 -11.40
N SER A 45 1.08 15.74 -12.14
CA SER A 45 2.01 15.91 -13.25
C SER A 45 3.25 16.73 -12.88
N LYS A 46 4.25 16.73 -13.77
CA LYS A 46 5.44 17.58 -13.67
C LYS A 46 5.07 19.08 -13.51
N PRO A 47 5.73 19.84 -12.62
CA PRO A 47 6.76 19.45 -11.65
C PRO A 47 6.22 19.06 -10.25
N LEU A 48 4.90 18.96 -10.06
CA LEU A 48 4.27 18.89 -8.73
C LEU A 48 4.03 17.47 -8.24
N GLY A 49 3.75 16.53 -9.16
CA GLY A 49 3.40 15.15 -8.85
C GLY A 49 4.57 14.21 -8.58
N PHE A 50 5.76 14.75 -8.32
CA PHE A 50 6.93 13.92 -8.07
C PHE A 50 6.81 13.15 -6.75
N ARG A 51 7.29 11.91 -6.76
CA ARG A 51 7.53 11.08 -5.59
C ARG A 51 8.96 10.54 -5.70
N GLY A 52 9.69 10.56 -4.59
CA GLY A 52 11.10 10.17 -4.60
C GLY A 52 11.47 9.33 -3.39
N LEU A 53 12.32 8.34 -3.62
CA LEU A 53 13.13 7.66 -2.62
C LEU A 53 14.56 8.17 -2.84
N ASN A 54 15.13 8.90 -1.88
CA ASN A 54 16.48 9.46 -2.00
C ASN A 54 17.43 8.72 -1.04
N THR A 55 18.62 8.31 -1.50
CA THR A 55 19.75 7.93 -0.66
C THR A 55 21.09 8.26 -1.29
N GLY A 56 22.03 8.72 -0.45
CA GLY A 56 23.47 8.75 -0.74
C GLY A 56 24.33 7.96 0.26
N SER A 57 23.74 7.16 1.16
CA SER A 57 24.48 6.59 2.32
C SER A 57 23.99 5.22 2.82
N LEU A 58 23.24 4.46 2.01
CA LEU A 58 22.67 3.17 2.44
C LEU A 58 23.73 2.06 2.43
N ASP A 59 23.86 1.35 3.55
CA ASP A 59 24.66 0.12 3.64
C ASP A 59 23.75 -1.10 3.47
N LEU A 60 23.69 -1.64 2.25
CA LEU A 60 22.85 -2.79 1.92
C LEU A 60 23.27 -4.08 2.65
N ALA A 61 24.50 -4.18 3.16
CA ALA A 61 24.96 -5.36 3.89
C ALA A 61 24.15 -5.62 5.18
N ARG A 62 23.48 -4.59 5.71
CA ARG A 62 22.59 -4.68 6.87
C ARG A 62 21.20 -5.23 6.55
N PHE A 63 20.90 -5.43 5.28
CA PHE A 63 19.65 -6.02 4.80
C PHE A 63 19.98 -7.29 4.00
N PRO A 64 20.37 -8.40 4.66
CA PRO A 64 20.92 -9.59 3.99
C PRO A 64 19.97 -10.27 3.01
N TYR A 65 18.67 -9.96 3.09
CA TYR A 65 17.61 -10.46 2.20
C TYR A 65 17.12 -9.40 1.19
N ARG A 66 17.92 -8.33 0.96
CA ARG A 66 17.65 -7.28 -0.03
C ARG A 66 18.77 -7.29 -1.07
N LEU A 67 18.61 -8.18 -2.05
CA LEU A 67 19.54 -8.30 -3.16
C LEU A 67 19.48 -7.08 -4.09
N PRO A 68 20.62 -6.63 -4.65
CA PRO A 68 20.64 -5.56 -5.65
C PRO A 68 19.72 -5.86 -6.84
N GLY A 69 18.94 -4.85 -7.24
CA GLY A 69 18.00 -4.96 -8.34
C GLY A 69 17.32 -3.62 -8.64
N LEU A 70 16.52 -3.58 -9.72
CA LEU A 70 15.84 -2.36 -10.18
C LEU A 70 14.96 -1.73 -9.08
N ALA A 71 14.36 -2.54 -8.21
CA ALA A 71 13.53 -2.08 -7.10
C ALA A 71 14.30 -1.31 -6.01
N LEU A 72 15.63 -1.44 -5.95
CA LEU A 72 16.50 -0.70 -5.03
C LEU A 72 17.20 0.48 -5.71
N ILE A 73 16.93 0.76 -6.98
CA ILE A 73 17.47 1.91 -7.69
C ILE A 73 16.58 3.13 -7.37
N PRO A 74 17.12 4.19 -6.75
CA PRO A 74 16.38 5.42 -6.53
C PRO A 74 15.85 6.01 -7.84
N GLY A 75 14.58 6.37 -7.85
CA GLY A 75 13.93 6.97 -9.01
C GLY A 75 12.89 8.00 -8.59
N ILE A 76 12.74 9.03 -9.41
CA ILE A 76 11.59 9.92 -9.33
C ILE A 76 10.54 9.41 -10.30
N VAL A 77 9.34 9.16 -9.77
CA VAL A 77 8.16 8.84 -10.58
C VAL A 77 7.10 9.92 -10.39
N TYR A 78 6.25 10.09 -11.40
CA TYR A 78 5.10 10.97 -11.32
C TYR A 78 3.82 10.15 -11.18
N VAL A 79 2.89 10.65 -10.37
CA VAL A 79 1.66 9.92 -10.06
C VAL A 79 0.80 9.73 -11.30
N ASP A 80 0.81 10.69 -12.23
CA ASP A 80 0.11 10.58 -13.52
C ASP A 80 0.64 9.43 -14.40
N ASP A 81 1.97 9.28 -14.49
CA ASP A 81 2.62 8.16 -15.20
C ASP A 81 2.19 6.82 -14.60
N VAL A 82 2.16 6.72 -13.26
CA VAL A 82 1.72 5.50 -12.55
C VAL A 82 0.24 5.21 -12.78
N GLU A 83 -0.64 6.21 -12.63
CA GLU A 83 -2.08 6.05 -12.87
C GLU A 83 -2.38 5.64 -14.32
N LYS A 84 -1.63 6.19 -15.28
CA LYS A 84 -1.76 5.83 -16.69
C LYS A 84 -1.42 4.35 -16.92
N ILE A 85 -0.25 3.90 -16.47
CA ILE A 85 0.19 2.51 -16.60
C ILE A 85 -0.81 1.55 -15.95
N LEU A 86 -1.29 1.89 -14.74
CA LEU A 86 -2.25 1.06 -14.02
C LEU A 86 -3.64 1.06 -14.68
N THR A 87 -4.07 2.18 -15.27
CA THR A 87 -5.33 2.25 -16.03
C THR A 87 -5.26 1.33 -17.25
N GLU A 88 -4.21 1.45 -18.07
CA GLU A 88 -4.00 0.60 -19.25
C GLU A 88 -3.94 -0.88 -18.86
N ARG A 89 -3.26 -1.20 -17.75
CA ARG A 89 -3.21 -2.57 -17.22
C ARG A 89 -4.58 -3.07 -16.77
N ALA A 90 -5.32 -2.28 -15.99
CA ALA A 90 -6.65 -2.66 -15.50
C ALA A 90 -7.62 -2.92 -16.67
N GLU A 91 -7.65 -2.04 -17.67
CA GLU A 91 -8.46 -2.21 -18.87
C GLU A 91 -8.07 -3.47 -19.66
N SER A 92 -6.77 -3.75 -19.79
CA SER A 92 -6.29 -4.99 -20.44
C SER A 92 -6.71 -6.27 -19.71
N LEU A 93 -7.02 -6.18 -18.41
CA LEU A 93 -7.51 -7.27 -17.57
C LEU A 93 -9.06 -7.35 -17.54
N GLY A 94 -9.75 -6.48 -18.28
CA GLY A 94 -11.22 -6.45 -18.34
C GLY A 94 -11.91 -5.68 -17.21
N VAL A 95 -11.17 -4.88 -16.44
CA VAL A 95 -11.76 -4.01 -15.41
C VAL A 95 -12.63 -2.93 -16.06
N THR A 96 -13.83 -2.74 -15.53
CA THR A 96 -14.70 -1.62 -15.94
C THR A 96 -14.39 -0.38 -15.10
N ILE A 97 -14.03 0.73 -15.73
CA ILE A 97 -13.74 2.00 -15.03
C ILE A 97 -14.76 3.06 -15.46
N LEU A 98 -15.58 3.53 -14.53
CA LEU A 98 -16.55 4.60 -14.76
C LEU A 98 -16.08 5.90 -14.09
N ARG A 99 -15.78 6.91 -14.90
CA ARG A 99 -15.39 8.26 -14.45
C ARG A 99 -16.60 9.17 -14.32
N GLY A 100 -16.52 10.20 -13.47
CA GLY A 100 -17.69 11.02 -13.11
C GLY A 100 -18.71 10.32 -12.21
N LYS A 101 -18.41 9.09 -11.76
CA LYS A 101 -19.31 8.21 -11.01
C LYS A 101 -18.82 7.97 -9.59
N GLY A 102 -18.40 9.01 -8.89
CA GLY A 102 -17.94 8.90 -7.51
C GLY A 102 -19.05 8.35 -6.58
N VAL A 103 -18.70 7.41 -5.70
CA VAL A 103 -19.61 6.90 -4.67
C VAL A 103 -19.97 8.02 -3.70
N VAL A 104 -21.26 8.23 -3.48
CA VAL A 104 -21.79 9.26 -2.56
C VAL A 104 -22.43 8.66 -1.32
N ALA A 105 -22.98 7.44 -1.43
CA ALA A 105 -23.64 6.75 -0.33
C ALA A 105 -23.58 5.23 -0.48
N ILE A 106 -23.84 4.52 0.62
CA ILE A 106 -24.05 3.08 0.66
C ILE A 106 -25.55 2.86 0.85
N ALA A 107 -26.24 2.38 -0.19
CA ALA A 107 -27.69 2.21 -0.18
C ALA A 107 -28.12 1.05 0.73
N SER A 108 -27.39 -0.07 0.66
CA SER A 108 -27.67 -1.26 1.44
C SER A 108 -26.45 -2.17 1.51
N GLN A 109 -26.40 -3.02 2.54
CA GLN A 109 -25.48 -4.14 2.65
C GLN A 109 -26.25 -5.33 3.25
N ASP A 110 -26.01 -6.52 2.72
CA ASP A 110 -26.53 -7.78 3.23
C ASP A 110 -25.39 -8.81 3.37
N GLU A 111 -25.74 -10.06 3.69
CA GLU A 111 -24.77 -11.15 3.85
C GLU A 111 -24.05 -11.56 2.56
N HIS A 112 -24.44 -11.05 1.39
CA HIS A 112 -23.91 -11.45 0.09
C HIS A 112 -23.38 -10.29 -0.76
N SER A 113 -23.78 -9.05 -0.48
CA SER A 113 -23.51 -7.92 -1.36
C SER A 113 -23.61 -6.56 -0.67
N VAL A 114 -23.03 -5.55 -1.33
CA VAL A 114 -23.12 -4.13 -1.01
C VAL A 114 -23.64 -3.39 -2.24
N THR A 115 -24.61 -2.51 -2.05
CA THR A 115 -25.12 -1.60 -3.08
C THR A 115 -24.68 -0.18 -2.77
N VAL A 116 -24.05 0.49 -3.74
CA VAL A 116 -23.59 1.87 -3.63
C VAL A 116 -24.34 2.79 -4.58
N GLU A 117 -24.45 4.04 -4.16
CA GLU A 117 -25.02 5.12 -4.96
C GLU A 117 -23.92 6.02 -5.49
N THR A 118 -24.04 6.44 -6.74
CA THR A 118 -23.19 7.49 -7.33
C THR A 118 -23.99 8.75 -7.61
N GLY A 119 -23.31 9.83 -8.01
CA GLY A 119 -23.94 11.03 -8.54
C GLY A 119 -24.99 10.75 -9.63
N ARG A 120 -25.91 11.69 -9.81
CA ARG A 120 -27.05 11.61 -10.75
C ARG A 120 -26.55 11.71 -12.20
N ASP A 121 -27.18 10.96 -13.11
CA ASP A 121 -26.90 11.04 -14.55
C ASP A 121 -27.85 11.99 -15.27
N GLY A 122 -27.32 12.76 -16.23
CA GLY A 122 -28.10 13.51 -17.22
C GLY A 122 -28.35 14.99 -16.91
N ASP A 123 -28.82 15.70 -17.95
CA ASP A 123 -29.09 17.15 -18.00
C ASP A 123 -30.32 17.60 -17.16
N ASP A 124 -31.01 16.66 -16.49
CA ASP A 124 -32.27 16.88 -15.75
C ASP A 124 -32.08 17.53 -14.36
N GLY A 125 -30.89 18.05 -14.07
CA GLY A 125 -30.59 18.76 -12.82
C GLY A 125 -30.92 17.93 -11.56
N ASP A 126 -31.41 18.61 -10.51
CA ASP A 126 -31.61 18.05 -9.16
C ASP A 126 -32.79 17.06 -9.03
N ASN A 127 -33.37 16.62 -10.16
CA ASN A 127 -34.49 15.65 -10.22
C ASN A 127 -34.09 14.26 -10.75
N GLY A 128 -32.85 14.07 -11.21
CA GLY A 128 -32.35 12.76 -11.67
C GLY A 128 -32.23 11.75 -10.52
N ARG A 129 -32.52 10.47 -10.77
CA ARG A 129 -32.30 9.40 -9.77
C ARG A 129 -30.80 9.07 -9.68
N PRO A 130 -30.27 8.74 -8.48
CA PRO A 130 -28.90 8.26 -8.35
C PRO A 130 -28.72 6.93 -9.10
N SER A 131 -27.52 6.72 -9.66
CA SER A 131 -27.18 5.42 -10.23
C SER A 131 -26.81 4.44 -9.10
N LEU A 132 -27.26 3.19 -9.23
CA LEU A 132 -27.00 2.13 -8.25
C LEU A 132 -26.09 1.06 -8.85
N PHE A 133 -25.03 0.72 -8.14
CA PHE A 133 -24.11 -0.36 -8.50
C PHE A 133 -24.01 -1.36 -7.37
N ARG A 134 -23.90 -2.65 -7.70
CA ARG A 134 -23.91 -3.73 -6.71
C ARG A 134 -22.65 -4.58 -6.85
N GLY A 135 -21.99 -4.86 -5.73
CA GLY A 135 -20.82 -5.74 -5.65
C GLY A 135 -20.95 -6.76 -4.53
N ARG A 136 -20.24 -7.89 -4.60
CA ARG A 136 -20.08 -8.78 -3.42
C ARG A 136 -19.25 -8.12 -2.32
N TYR A 137 -18.28 -7.30 -2.72
CA TYR A 137 -17.48 -6.47 -1.82
C TYR A 137 -17.39 -5.04 -2.33
N LEU A 138 -17.26 -4.10 -1.39
CA LEU A 138 -16.93 -2.70 -1.65
C LEU A 138 -15.58 -2.38 -1.04
N VAL A 139 -14.67 -1.77 -1.81
CA VAL A 139 -13.41 -1.24 -1.27
C VAL A 139 -13.34 0.28 -1.45
N GLY A 140 -13.23 1.00 -0.34
CA GLY A 140 -12.97 2.44 -0.33
C GLY A 140 -11.50 2.73 -0.61
N CYS A 141 -11.22 3.27 -1.79
CA CYS A 141 -9.92 3.81 -2.22
C CYS A 141 -10.03 5.30 -2.58
N ASP A 142 -11.02 5.99 -2.01
CA ASP A 142 -11.51 7.32 -2.35
C ASP A 142 -10.83 8.44 -1.56
N GLY A 143 -9.60 8.18 -1.10
CA GLY A 143 -8.69 9.16 -0.52
C GLY A 143 -8.98 9.57 0.93
N GLY A 144 -8.21 10.54 1.43
CA GLY A 144 -8.23 10.95 2.85
C GLY A 144 -9.59 11.42 3.38
N ARG A 145 -10.49 11.86 2.47
CA ARG A 145 -11.84 12.34 2.78
C ARG A 145 -12.94 11.31 2.55
N SER A 146 -12.55 10.05 2.34
CA SER A 146 -13.38 8.90 1.99
C SER A 146 -14.83 9.01 2.46
N LEU A 147 -15.75 9.03 1.50
CA LEU A 147 -17.18 8.93 1.74
C LEU A 147 -17.55 7.50 2.12
N VAL A 148 -16.88 6.49 1.55
CA VAL A 148 -17.07 5.08 1.93
C VAL A 148 -16.77 4.86 3.41
N ARG A 149 -15.62 5.34 3.90
CA ARG A 149 -15.24 5.24 5.33
C ARG A 149 -16.32 5.82 6.23
N LYS A 150 -16.79 7.04 5.92
CA LYS A 150 -17.80 7.76 6.72
C LYS A 150 -19.15 7.07 6.66
N ALA A 151 -19.64 6.71 5.48
CA ALA A 151 -20.95 6.09 5.28
C ALA A 151 -21.02 4.70 5.93
N ALA A 152 -19.93 3.94 5.91
CA ALA A 152 -19.83 2.64 6.60
C ALA A 152 -19.53 2.75 8.10
N GLY A 153 -19.40 3.97 8.64
CA GLY A 153 -19.23 4.23 10.07
C GLY A 153 -17.88 3.80 10.64
N PHE A 154 -16.82 3.69 9.83
CA PHE A 154 -15.49 3.42 10.35
C PHE A 154 -15.00 4.61 11.18
N GLU A 155 -14.55 4.34 12.40
CA GLU A 155 -13.87 5.33 13.23
C GLU A 155 -12.51 5.67 12.61
N PHE A 156 -12.11 6.94 12.67
CA PHE A 156 -10.85 7.42 12.11
C PHE A 156 -10.02 8.13 13.17
N ALA A 157 -9.31 7.34 13.99
CA ALA A 157 -8.59 7.81 15.16
C ALA A 157 -7.22 8.41 14.81
N GLY A 158 -6.76 9.38 15.60
CA GLY A 158 -5.44 9.99 15.43
C GLY A 158 -5.36 11.43 15.90
N THR A 159 -4.43 12.18 15.32
CA THR A 159 -4.11 13.56 15.74
C THR A 159 -4.59 14.58 14.70
N GLU A 160 -5.02 15.74 15.20
CA GLU A 160 -5.22 16.93 14.37
C GLU A 160 -3.90 17.50 13.87
N ALA A 161 -4.00 18.39 12.88
CA ALA A 161 -2.85 18.99 12.22
C ALA A 161 -2.19 20.10 13.05
N ARG A 162 -0.87 20.18 12.96
CA ARG A 162 -0.02 21.23 13.53
C ARG A 162 0.42 22.26 12.49
N PHE A 163 0.41 21.92 11.20
CA PHE A 163 0.80 22.82 10.13
C PHE A 163 -0.18 22.81 8.95
N THR A 164 -0.18 23.91 8.19
CA THR A 164 -0.64 23.93 6.79
C THR A 164 0.56 23.89 5.86
N GLY A 165 0.63 22.83 5.05
CA GLY A 165 1.60 22.69 3.98
C GLY A 165 1.05 23.29 2.69
N TYR A 166 1.89 23.93 1.90
CA TYR A 166 1.53 24.53 0.63
C TYR A 166 2.45 24.02 -0.47
N THR A 167 1.89 23.79 -1.65
CA THR A 167 2.66 23.68 -2.89
C THR A 167 2.12 24.72 -3.85
N ILE A 168 2.99 25.65 -4.25
CA ILE A 168 2.62 26.83 -5.02
C ILE A 168 3.42 26.81 -6.31
N LYS A 169 2.73 26.78 -7.46
CA LYS A 169 3.33 26.98 -8.77
C LYS A 169 3.24 28.46 -9.13
N CYS A 170 4.38 29.13 -9.13
CA CYS A 170 4.48 30.55 -9.38
C CYS A 170 5.87 30.92 -9.93
N GLU A 171 5.95 32.10 -10.54
CA GLU A 171 7.20 32.78 -10.84
C GLU A 171 7.47 33.82 -9.75
N LEU A 172 8.73 33.92 -9.35
CA LEU A 172 9.22 34.91 -8.38
C LEU A 172 10.13 35.89 -9.13
N ASP A 173 10.12 37.16 -8.76
CA ASP A 173 10.96 38.20 -9.38
C ASP A 173 12.46 38.03 -9.05
N ASN A 174 12.78 37.61 -7.82
CA ASN A 174 14.14 37.43 -7.32
C ASN A 174 14.35 36.03 -6.71
N PRO A 175 14.19 34.93 -7.46
CA PRO A 175 14.25 33.57 -6.91
C PRO A 175 15.63 33.22 -6.33
N GLY A 176 16.69 33.94 -6.70
CA GLY A 176 18.04 33.79 -6.14
C GLY A 176 18.17 34.15 -4.65
N LYS A 177 17.17 34.83 -4.07
CA LYS A 177 17.08 35.08 -2.63
C LYS A 177 16.78 33.82 -1.82
N LEU A 178 16.23 32.77 -2.46
CA LEU A 178 15.95 31.49 -1.83
C LEU A 178 17.12 30.53 -2.03
N ALA A 179 17.56 29.90 -0.94
CA ALA A 179 18.50 28.80 -1.01
C ALA A 179 17.81 27.55 -1.56
N ARG A 180 18.53 26.76 -2.38
CA ARG A 180 18.01 25.50 -2.94
C ARG A 180 17.95 24.42 -1.86
N GLY A 181 17.01 23.48 -2.01
CA GLY A 181 16.81 22.38 -1.09
C GLY A 181 15.86 22.74 0.07
N PHE A 182 15.97 21.99 1.16
CA PHE A 182 15.17 22.19 2.38
C PHE A 182 15.79 23.28 3.25
N ASN A 183 14.99 24.27 3.65
CA ASN A 183 15.42 25.40 4.44
C ASN A 183 14.45 25.62 5.61
N LEU A 184 14.98 25.53 6.83
CA LEU A 184 14.26 25.85 8.05
C LEU A 184 14.42 27.33 8.37
N THR A 185 13.34 27.97 8.82
CA THR A 185 13.30 29.38 9.21
C THR A 185 12.52 29.53 10.52
N PRO A 186 12.57 30.70 11.18
CA PRO A 186 11.68 30.97 12.31
C PRO A 186 10.18 30.92 11.96
N GLY A 187 9.83 31.12 10.68
CA GLY A 187 8.45 31.08 10.18
C GLY A 187 7.97 29.70 9.70
N GLY A 188 8.83 28.68 9.72
CA GLY A 188 8.50 27.32 9.29
C GLY A 188 9.59 26.67 8.45
N MET A 189 9.21 26.06 7.33
CA MET A 189 10.16 25.44 6.41
C MET A 189 9.76 25.66 4.96
N TYR A 190 10.71 25.83 4.05
CA TYR A 190 10.46 25.78 2.62
C TYR A 190 11.38 24.82 1.89
N PHE A 191 10.91 24.30 0.76
CA PHE A 191 11.69 23.57 -0.22
C PHE A 191 11.52 24.21 -1.60
N THR A 192 12.64 24.49 -2.25
CA THR A 192 12.65 24.92 -3.65
C THR A 192 13.88 24.36 -4.35
N ASN A 193 13.71 23.98 -5.61
CA ASN A 193 14.80 23.74 -6.55
C ASN A 193 14.99 24.94 -7.50
N GLN A 194 14.38 26.08 -7.18
CA GLN A 194 14.28 27.28 -8.03
C GLN A 194 13.63 27.03 -9.40
N LEU A 195 12.86 25.94 -9.55
CA LEU A 195 11.86 25.85 -10.61
C LEU A 195 10.67 26.75 -10.25
N SER A 196 9.73 26.96 -11.19
CA SER A 196 8.50 27.74 -10.99
C SER A 196 7.50 27.09 -10.01
N SER A 197 8.00 26.52 -8.91
CA SER A 197 7.26 25.95 -7.80
C SER A 197 8.04 26.03 -6.49
N ILE A 198 7.33 26.32 -5.39
CA ILE A 198 7.84 26.30 -4.02
C ILE A 198 6.92 25.46 -3.14
N SER A 199 7.50 24.67 -2.24
CA SER A 199 6.76 23.96 -1.18
C SER A 199 7.07 24.60 0.17
N LEU A 200 6.04 24.82 0.99
CA LEU A 200 6.15 25.53 2.28
C LEU A 200 5.43 24.73 3.36
N LEU A 201 5.96 24.73 4.58
CA LEU A 201 5.28 24.27 5.78
C LEU A 201 5.13 25.47 6.72
N ASP A 202 3.88 25.88 6.95
CA ASP A 202 3.50 26.95 7.85
C ASP A 202 2.89 26.33 9.12
N PHE A 203 3.56 26.46 10.27
CA PHE A 203 3.14 25.87 11.55
C PHE A 203 2.01 26.71 12.21
N ASP A 204 0.96 26.98 11.42
CA ASP A 204 -0.18 27.83 11.73
C ASP A 204 -1.33 27.07 12.43
N SER A 205 -1.07 25.86 12.94
CA SER A 205 -2.10 24.97 13.49
C SER A 205 -3.24 24.66 12.50
N SER A 206 -2.91 24.51 11.22
CA SER A 206 -3.83 24.17 10.13
C SER A 206 -4.88 25.25 9.80
N ALA A 207 -4.54 26.52 10.02
CA ALA A 207 -5.45 27.64 9.83
C ALA A 207 -6.02 27.75 8.41
N PHE A 208 -5.28 27.28 7.39
CA PHE A 208 -5.75 27.23 6.00
C PHE A 208 -5.90 25.80 5.45
N ASP A 209 -6.30 24.87 6.32
CA ASP A 209 -6.73 23.55 5.87
C ASP A 209 -7.98 23.63 4.98
N ARG A 210 -8.04 22.76 3.97
CA ARG A 210 -9.14 22.70 3.01
C ARG A 210 -10.48 22.28 3.62
N THR A 211 -10.50 21.67 4.81
CA THR A 211 -11.77 21.33 5.48
C THR A 211 -12.28 22.50 6.33
N THR A 212 -11.38 23.24 6.97
CA THR A 212 -11.72 24.39 7.82
C THR A 212 -11.98 25.65 7.00
N ASN A 213 -11.32 25.83 5.85
CA ASN A 213 -11.47 27.01 5.00
C ASN A 213 -12.65 26.93 4.01
N GLY A 214 -13.50 25.90 4.08
CA GLY A 214 -14.61 25.69 3.15
C GLY A 214 -14.17 25.35 1.71
N SER A 215 -12.98 24.77 1.54
CA SER A 215 -12.35 24.52 0.23
C SER A 215 -12.18 25.77 -0.63
N ARG A 216 -12.04 26.95 -0.01
CA ARG A 216 -11.73 28.19 -0.72
C ARG A 216 -10.37 28.08 -1.43
N PRO A 217 -10.28 28.55 -2.69
CA PRO A 217 -9.03 28.50 -3.43
C PRO A 217 -7.98 29.41 -2.79
N ILE A 218 -6.72 29.00 -2.86
CA ILE A 218 -5.58 29.83 -2.44
C ILE A 218 -5.41 30.95 -3.47
N THR A 219 -5.51 32.19 -3.01
CA THR A 219 -5.31 33.38 -3.85
C THR A 219 -3.83 33.74 -3.96
N ARG A 220 -3.46 34.53 -4.98
CA ARG A 220 -2.09 35.08 -5.10
C ARG A 220 -1.68 35.85 -3.84
N THR A 221 -2.59 36.64 -3.26
CA THR A 221 -2.33 37.40 -2.03
C THR A 221 -2.02 36.48 -0.87
N HIS A 222 -2.86 35.46 -0.62
CA HIS A 222 -2.60 34.49 0.45
C HIS A 222 -1.29 33.74 0.23
N ALA A 223 -1.02 33.33 -1.01
CA ALA A 223 0.25 32.69 -1.38
C ALA A 223 1.46 33.60 -1.08
N GLN A 224 1.38 34.89 -1.41
CA GLN A 224 2.42 35.87 -1.11
C GLN A 224 2.62 36.01 0.41
N ASP A 225 1.53 36.11 1.18
CA ASP A 225 1.59 36.24 2.63
C ASP A 225 2.26 35.01 3.27
N VAL A 226 1.92 33.80 2.81
CA VAL A 226 2.56 32.55 3.26
C VAL A 226 4.05 32.54 2.92
N ILE A 227 4.43 32.90 1.69
CA ILE A 227 5.84 32.97 1.28
C ILE A 227 6.59 33.94 2.18
N THR A 228 6.07 35.14 2.41
CA THR A 228 6.73 36.14 3.27
C THR A 228 6.85 35.66 4.71
N ARG A 229 5.80 35.08 5.30
CA ARG A 229 5.87 34.53 6.67
C ARG A 229 6.87 33.39 6.79
N VAL A 230 6.80 32.39 5.92
CA VAL A 230 7.62 31.18 6.04
C VAL A 230 9.07 31.44 5.62
N THR A 231 9.35 32.29 4.64
CA THR A 231 10.74 32.59 4.24
C THR A 231 11.38 33.66 5.12
N GLY A 232 10.58 34.53 5.74
CA GLY A 232 11.05 35.74 6.42
C GLY A 232 11.50 36.85 5.47
N ILE A 233 11.31 36.68 4.15
CA ILE A 233 11.73 37.65 3.14
C ILE A 233 10.53 38.55 2.77
N PRO A 234 10.66 39.88 2.90
CA PRO A 234 9.55 40.78 2.62
C PRO A 234 9.17 40.78 1.13
N GLU A 235 7.89 41.06 0.82
CA GLU A 235 7.39 41.12 -0.57
C GLU A 235 8.18 42.10 -1.44
N THR A 236 8.77 43.15 -0.87
CA THR A 236 9.63 44.10 -1.59
C THR A 236 10.91 43.49 -2.14
N GLU A 237 11.33 42.33 -1.64
CA GLU A 237 12.53 41.61 -2.06
C GLU A 237 12.23 40.28 -2.75
N LEU A 238 11.06 39.69 -2.49
CA LEU A 238 10.63 38.42 -3.08
C LEU A 238 9.12 38.44 -3.36
N LYS A 239 8.76 38.74 -4.60
CA LYS A 239 7.37 38.88 -5.04
C LYS A 239 6.99 37.81 -6.03
N ILE A 240 5.76 37.31 -5.92
CA ILE A 240 5.13 36.49 -6.96
C ILE A 240 4.87 37.36 -8.19
N SER A 241 5.69 37.24 -9.23
CA SER A 241 5.46 37.92 -10.51
C SER A 241 4.26 37.31 -11.24
N THR A 242 4.22 35.97 -11.30
CA THR A 242 3.16 35.22 -11.98
C THR A 242 2.63 34.13 -11.05
N PHE A 243 1.30 34.10 -10.83
CA PHE A 243 0.64 33.06 -10.03
C PHE A 243 -0.09 32.09 -10.95
N HIS A 244 0.27 30.81 -10.91
CA HIS A 244 -0.38 29.80 -11.75
C HIS A 244 -1.44 29.03 -10.95
N LEU A 245 -1.03 28.37 -9.86
CA LEU A 245 -1.92 27.55 -9.02
C LEU A 245 -1.26 27.21 -7.69
N ALA A 246 -2.08 26.97 -6.66
CA ALA A 246 -1.62 26.56 -5.34
C ALA A 246 -2.57 25.54 -4.68
N THR A 247 -1.99 24.64 -3.89
CA THR A 247 -2.69 23.62 -3.09
C THR A 247 -2.20 23.70 -1.65
N SER A 248 -3.07 23.33 -0.71
CA SER A 248 -2.66 23.05 0.66
C SER A 248 -2.90 21.59 1.06
N PHE A 249 -2.10 21.15 2.02
CA PHE A 249 -2.21 19.87 2.72
C PHE A 249 -1.94 20.08 4.21
N THR A 250 -2.17 19.05 5.01
CA THR A 250 -1.94 19.09 6.45
C THR A 250 -1.16 17.88 6.90
N ASP A 251 -0.67 17.91 8.12
CA ASP A 251 0.03 16.81 8.78
C ASP A 251 -0.87 15.92 9.64
N ARG A 252 -2.20 15.98 9.47
CA ARG A 252 -3.13 15.07 10.15
C ARG A 252 -2.65 13.63 9.97
N ALA A 253 -2.49 12.96 11.11
CA ALA A 253 -2.06 11.58 11.18
C ALA A 253 -3.22 10.77 11.77
N ARG A 254 -4.04 10.17 10.91
CA ARG A 254 -5.27 9.46 11.29
C ARG A 254 -5.36 8.12 10.57
N GLN A 255 -5.93 7.13 11.23
CA GLN A 255 -6.08 5.78 10.72
C GLN A 255 -7.43 5.19 11.13
N ALA A 256 -8.01 4.36 10.27
CA ALA A 256 -9.22 3.62 10.57
C ALA A 256 -8.92 2.56 11.64
N THR A 257 -9.76 2.46 12.67
CA THR A 257 -9.54 1.50 13.79
C THR A 257 -9.76 0.05 13.39
N THR A 258 -10.39 -0.18 12.24
CA THR A 258 -10.45 -1.47 11.56
C THR A 258 -10.46 -1.24 10.05
N TYR A 259 -9.87 -2.14 9.27
CA TYR A 259 -9.82 -1.99 7.80
C TYR A 259 -10.94 -2.75 7.08
N ARG A 260 -11.77 -3.52 7.79
CA ARG A 260 -12.93 -4.21 7.24
C ARG A 260 -14.12 -4.18 8.18
N ARG A 261 -15.30 -3.97 7.62
CA ARG A 261 -16.60 -4.14 8.28
C ARG A 261 -17.54 -4.90 7.36
N GLY A 262 -17.80 -6.16 7.68
CA GLY A 262 -18.59 -7.04 6.81
C GLY A 262 -17.94 -7.17 5.44
N ARG A 263 -18.64 -6.72 4.40
CA ARG A 263 -18.23 -6.76 2.99
C ARG A 263 -17.63 -5.44 2.50
N ILE A 264 -17.41 -4.48 3.40
CA ILE A 264 -16.80 -3.18 3.09
C ILE A 264 -15.38 -3.13 3.65
N LEU A 265 -14.42 -2.77 2.82
CA LEU A 265 -13.00 -2.64 3.17
C LEU A 265 -12.48 -1.24 2.83
N LEU A 266 -11.38 -0.84 3.44
CA LEU A 266 -10.69 0.43 3.16
C LEU A 266 -9.23 0.16 2.78
N ALA A 267 -8.71 0.94 1.83
CA ALA A 267 -7.30 0.88 1.45
C ALA A 267 -6.73 2.26 1.08
N GLY A 268 -5.42 2.43 1.27
CA GLY A 268 -4.71 3.69 1.01
C GLY A 268 -5.16 4.82 1.93
N ASP A 269 -5.22 6.03 1.39
CA ASP A 269 -5.61 7.23 2.15
C ASP A 269 -7.03 7.15 2.76
N ALA A 270 -7.90 6.27 2.24
CA ALA A 270 -9.18 5.99 2.85
C ALA A 270 -9.04 5.28 4.22
N ALA A 271 -8.01 4.46 4.39
CA ALA A 271 -7.69 3.73 5.62
C ALA A 271 -6.73 4.50 6.54
N HIS A 272 -5.79 5.29 6.01
CA HIS A 272 -4.83 6.05 6.82
C HIS A 272 -4.27 7.28 6.09
N ILE A 273 -4.19 8.42 6.78
CA ILE A 273 -3.54 9.65 6.28
C ILE A 273 -2.40 10.05 7.20
N HIS A 274 -1.37 10.65 6.62
CA HIS A 274 -0.23 11.25 7.31
C HIS A 274 0.38 12.34 6.41
N ALA A 275 1.34 13.11 6.94
CA ALA A 275 2.15 14.02 6.12
C ALA A 275 2.84 13.23 4.98
N PRO A 276 3.00 13.79 3.76
CA PRO A 276 3.49 13.07 2.58
C PRO A 276 5.00 12.76 2.62
N LEU A 277 5.43 12.03 3.64
CA LEU A 277 6.81 11.70 3.97
C LEU A 277 6.97 10.16 3.94
N GLY A 278 7.26 9.61 2.76
CA GLY A 278 7.44 8.17 2.52
C GLY A 278 6.17 7.48 1.98
N GLY A 279 6.31 6.71 0.90
CA GLY A 279 5.22 5.96 0.25
C GLY A 279 5.37 4.47 0.51
N GLN A 280 4.33 3.81 1.03
CA GLN A 280 4.37 2.37 1.34
C GLN A 280 3.21 1.61 0.69
N GLY A 281 3.53 0.47 0.08
CA GLY A 281 2.66 -0.35 -0.79
C GLY A 281 1.55 -1.13 -0.07
N MET A 282 0.74 -1.87 -0.83
CA MET A 282 -0.55 -2.46 -0.44
C MET A 282 -0.61 -3.98 -0.69
N ASN A 283 -1.21 -4.75 0.24
CA ASN A 283 -1.29 -6.23 0.20
C ASN A 283 -2.72 -6.81 0.16
N LEU A 284 -3.73 -5.98 -0.18
CA LEU A 284 -5.14 -6.36 -0.12
C LEU A 284 -5.59 -7.28 -1.27
N GLY A 285 -5.09 -7.03 -2.48
CA GLY A 285 -5.69 -7.52 -3.72
C GLY A 285 -5.85 -9.03 -3.82
N TRP A 286 -4.77 -9.78 -3.65
CA TRP A 286 -4.80 -11.24 -3.76
C TRP A 286 -5.71 -11.93 -2.71
N LYS A 287 -5.79 -11.39 -1.49
CA LYS A 287 -6.64 -11.93 -0.42
C LYS A 287 -8.12 -11.78 -0.75
N LEU A 288 -8.48 -10.63 -1.31
CA LEU A 288 -9.84 -10.36 -1.76
C LEU A 288 -10.20 -11.21 -2.97
N ALA A 289 -9.28 -11.34 -3.93
CA ALA A 289 -9.43 -12.19 -5.11
C ALA A 289 -9.69 -13.67 -4.72
N ALA A 290 -8.83 -14.23 -3.87
CA ALA A 290 -8.98 -15.60 -3.36
C ALA A 290 -10.29 -15.81 -2.59
N THR A 291 -10.75 -14.79 -1.87
CA THR A 291 -12.02 -14.81 -1.14
C THR A 291 -13.21 -14.82 -2.09
N VAL A 292 -13.23 -13.93 -3.07
CA VAL A 292 -14.25 -13.85 -4.12
C VAL A 292 -14.33 -15.14 -4.92
N ARG A 293 -13.18 -15.69 -5.33
CA ARG A 293 -13.11 -16.94 -6.10
C ARG A 293 -13.78 -18.09 -5.35
N ARG A 294 -13.51 -18.20 -4.05
CA ARG A 294 -14.14 -19.19 -3.16
C ARG A 294 -15.64 -18.98 -3.02
N GLU A 295 -16.10 -17.74 -2.85
CA GLU A 295 -17.54 -17.46 -2.77
C GLU A 295 -18.27 -17.74 -4.10
N SER A 296 -17.57 -17.64 -5.23
CA SER A 296 -18.14 -17.82 -6.57
C SER A 296 -18.16 -19.28 -7.06
N SER A 297 -17.39 -20.20 -6.46
CA SER A 297 -17.26 -21.60 -6.90
C SER A 297 -18.43 -22.53 -6.54
N LYS A 298 -19.55 -22.01 -5.99
CA LYS A 298 -20.87 -22.69 -5.83
C LYS A 298 -20.82 -24.08 -5.14
N ALA A 299 -20.44 -24.17 -3.86
CA ALA A 299 -20.92 -25.28 -3.02
C ALA A 299 -22.12 -24.80 -2.18
N PRO A 300 -23.31 -25.44 -2.30
CA PRO A 300 -24.58 -24.91 -1.77
C PRO A 300 -24.78 -25.00 -0.25
N ASP A 301 -23.75 -25.35 0.53
CA ASP A 301 -23.85 -25.62 1.98
C ASP A 301 -22.62 -25.12 2.77
N HIS A 302 -21.93 -24.07 2.31
CA HIS A 302 -20.96 -23.39 3.17
C HIS A 302 -21.72 -22.51 4.17
N ASP A 303 -22.05 -23.09 5.34
CA ASP A 303 -22.20 -22.31 6.58
C ASP A 303 -21.06 -21.29 6.63
N HIS A 304 -21.37 -20.04 6.99
CA HIS A 304 -20.47 -18.88 7.09
C HIS A 304 -19.07 -19.23 7.61
N GLU A 305 -18.19 -19.68 6.71
CA GLU A 305 -16.85 -20.14 7.04
C GLU A 305 -15.91 -18.94 7.16
N PRO A 306 -14.89 -18.99 8.04
CA PRO A 306 -14.15 -17.81 8.45
C PRO A 306 -13.54 -17.07 7.27
N LEU A 307 -13.82 -15.77 7.18
CA LEU A 307 -13.11 -14.83 6.31
C LEU A 307 -11.68 -14.57 6.83
N ALA A 308 -11.05 -15.54 7.49
CA ALA A 308 -9.77 -15.43 8.20
C ALA A 308 -8.64 -14.95 7.28
N LEU A 309 -8.61 -15.40 6.02
CA LEU A 309 -7.66 -14.90 5.04
C LEU A 309 -7.87 -13.40 4.77
N LEU A 310 -9.12 -12.95 4.66
CA LEU A 310 -9.43 -11.54 4.48
C LEU A 310 -9.26 -10.74 5.79
N ASP A 311 -9.51 -11.33 6.96
CA ASP A 311 -9.26 -10.72 8.27
C ASP A 311 -7.76 -10.47 8.50
N SER A 312 -6.90 -11.33 7.94
CA SER A 312 -5.44 -11.11 7.97
C SER A 312 -5.00 -9.81 7.28
N TYR A 313 -5.83 -9.19 6.44
CA TYR A 313 -5.54 -7.88 5.87
C TYR A 313 -5.39 -6.81 6.95
N GLY A 314 -6.37 -6.70 7.86
CA GLY A 314 -6.32 -5.75 8.97
C GLY A 314 -5.17 -6.09 9.92
N ALA A 315 -5.06 -7.37 10.32
CA ALA A 315 -4.01 -7.83 11.23
C ALA A 315 -2.58 -7.53 10.73
N GLU A 316 -2.34 -7.61 9.43
CA GLU A 316 -1.03 -7.31 8.84
C GLU A 316 -0.81 -5.82 8.59
N ARG A 317 -1.85 -5.08 8.14
CA ARG A 317 -1.68 -3.71 7.64
C ARG A 317 -1.94 -2.62 8.67
N GLU A 318 -2.80 -2.87 9.65
CA GLU A 318 -3.08 -1.89 10.70
C GLU A 318 -1.83 -1.53 11.52
N PRO A 319 -1.00 -2.50 11.99
CA PRO A 319 0.22 -2.16 12.74
C PRO A 319 1.23 -1.36 11.90
N VAL A 320 1.32 -1.65 10.60
CA VAL A 320 2.20 -0.93 9.68
C VAL A 320 1.78 0.52 9.55
N GLY A 321 0.47 0.77 9.37
CA GLY A 321 -0.09 2.12 9.35
C GLY A 321 0.23 2.89 10.64
N LEU A 322 0.10 2.24 11.80
CA LEU A 322 0.38 2.87 13.10
C LEU A 322 1.85 3.30 13.21
N VAL A 323 2.79 2.44 12.82
CA VAL A 323 4.23 2.75 12.81
C VAL A 323 4.53 3.92 11.86
N VAL A 324 3.90 3.98 10.69
CA VAL A 324 4.06 5.11 9.75
C VAL A 324 3.51 6.41 10.36
N LEU A 325 2.35 6.37 11.01
CA LEU A 325 1.77 7.53 11.69
C LEU A 325 2.66 8.02 12.84
N GLU A 326 3.21 7.12 13.65
CA GLU A 326 4.16 7.47 14.72
C GLU A 326 5.44 8.10 14.16
N TRP A 327 6.02 7.49 13.12
CA TRP A 327 7.23 7.99 12.48
C TRP A 327 7.05 9.38 11.88
N THR A 328 5.97 9.59 11.13
CA THR A 328 5.68 10.88 10.50
C THR A 328 5.39 11.96 11.55
N ARG A 329 4.70 11.64 12.65
CA ARG A 329 4.54 12.55 13.81
C ARG A 329 5.88 12.97 14.40
N ALA A 330 6.81 12.03 14.58
CA ALA A 330 8.14 12.36 15.10
C ALA A 330 8.91 13.30 14.15
N GLN A 331 8.82 13.08 12.84
CA GLN A 331 9.41 13.97 11.83
C GLN A 331 8.82 15.38 11.90
N ILE A 332 7.50 15.51 12.05
CA ILE A 332 6.84 16.82 12.18
C ILE A 332 7.36 17.59 13.40
N ILE A 333 7.53 16.93 14.55
CA ILE A 333 8.12 17.55 15.75
C ILE A 333 9.56 17.99 15.50
N ALA A 334 10.35 17.15 14.84
CA ALA A 334 11.70 17.54 14.42
C ALA A 334 11.66 18.72 13.44
N MET A 335 10.62 18.91 12.63
CA MET A 335 10.55 20.04 11.70
C MET A 335 10.00 21.33 12.31
N SER A 336 9.49 21.30 13.55
CA SER A 336 8.96 22.49 14.22
C SER A 336 10.01 23.62 14.32
N PRO A 337 9.67 24.87 13.98
CA PRO A 337 10.64 25.97 13.94
C PRO A 337 11.05 26.47 15.33
N ASP A 338 10.40 26.02 16.40
CA ASP A 338 10.68 26.42 17.78
C ASP A 338 11.96 25.79 18.37
N ALA A 339 12.33 26.23 19.59
CA ALA A 339 13.51 25.77 20.30
C ALA A 339 13.48 24.26 20.64
N HIS A 340 12.29 23.68 20.85
CA HIS A 340 12.16 22.24 21.12
C HIS A 340 12.39 21.43 19.84
N GLY A 341 11.81 21.87 18.71
CA GLY A 341 12.08 21.28 17.40
C GLY A 341 13.57 21.34 17.05
N ALA A 342 14.23 22.46 17.32
CA ALA A 342 15.68 22.61 17.13
C ALA A 342 16.50 21.61 17.97
N ALA A 343 16.16 21.43 19.25
CA ALA A 343 16.83 20.46 20.11
C ALA A 343 16.64 19.01 19.63
N VAL A 344 15.42 18.65 19.22
CA VAL A 344 15.12 17.31 18.67
C VAL A 344 15.89 17.08 17.36
N ARG A 345 15.97 18.06 16.46
CA ARG A 345 16.77 17.95 15.23
C ARG A 345 18.24 17.70 15.50
N SER A 346 18.83 18.40 16.48
CA SER A 346 20.25 18.21 16.82
C SER A 346 20.49 16.76 17.23
N LEU A 347 19.66 16.22 18.13
CA LEU A 347 19.75 14.82 18.55
C LEU A 347 19.58 13.85 17.38
N MET A 348 18.59 14.10 16.52
CA MET A 348 18.35 13.26 15.34
C MET A 348 19.52 13.31 14.35
N ALA A 349 20.16 14.48 14.19
CA ALA A 349 21.33 14.64 13.34
C ALA A 349 22.53 13.84 13.88
N ASP A 350 22.76 13.86 15.19
CA ASP A 350 23.82 13.06 15.83
C ASP A 350 23.59 11.55 15.62
N LEU A 351 22.33 11.09 15.75
CA LEU A 351 21.97 9.70 15.48
C LEU A 351 22.16 9.34 14.00
N LEU A 352 21.68 10.19 13.08
CA LEU A 352 21.82 9.99 11.65
C LEU A 352 23.28 10.03 11.18
N ALA A 353 24.18 10.69 11.91
CA ALA A 353 25.61 10.65 11.65
C ALA A 353 26.24 9.26 11.91
N THR A 354 25.52 8.34 12.56
CA THR A 354 25.95 6.95 12.76
C THR A 354 25.40 6.02 11.67
N ALA A 355 26.11 4.93 11.42
CA ALA A 355 25.64 3.88 10.51
C ALA A 355 24.31 3.26 10.99
N ASP A 356 24.17 3.02 12.30
CA ASP A 356 22.95 2.43 12.87
C ASP A 356 21.75 3.36 12.72
N GLY A 357 21.92 4.66 13.04
CA GLY A 357 20.84 5.64 12.92
C GLY A 357 20.42 5.90 11.46
N THR A 358 21.38 6.00 10.53
CA THR A 358 21.08 6.10 9.10
C THR A 358 20.28 4.89 8.60
N ASN A 359 20.72 3.67 8.91
CA ASN A 359 20.05 2.45 8.44
C ASN A 359 18.66 2.28 9.07
N LEU A 360 18.47 2.67 10.34
CA LEU A 360 17.16 2.69 10.97
C LEU A 360 16.19 3.63 10.23
N ALA A 361 16.63 4.86 9.95
CA ALA A 361 15.80 5.86 9.28
C ALA A 361 15.46 5.46 7.84
N LEU A 362 16.44 4.98 7.09
CA LEU A 362 16.24 4.51 5.71
C LEU A 362 15.39 3.24 5.67
N GLY A 363 15.65 2.29 6.56
CA GLY A 363 14.90 1.03 6.65
C GLY A 363 13.41 1.25 6.89
N ARG A 364 13.06 2.23 7.74
CA ARG A 364 11.67 2.66 7.96
C ARG A 364 11.10 3.42 6.77
N SER A 365 11.83 4.41 6.26
CA SER A 365 11.35 5.28 5.16
C SER A 365 11.07 4.51 3.88
N TRP A 366 11.92 3.54 3.56
CA TRP A 366 11.87 2.76 2.31
C TRP A 366 11.12 1.43 2.44
N GLY A 367 10.59 1.12 3.63
CA GLY A 367 9.91 -0.14 3.89
C GLY A 367 10.84 -1.37 3.89
N LEU A 368 12.16 -1.18 3.90
CA LEU A 368 13.12 -2.31 3.91
C LEU A 368 12.98 -3.15 5.17
N SER A 369 12.65 -2.51 6.29
CA SER A 369 12.45 -3.14 7.60
C SER A 369 11.03 -3.69 7.81
N LEU A 370 10.16 -3.64 6.78
CA LEU A 370 8.80 -4.14 6.89
C LEU A 370 8.80 -5.66 7.04
N ARG A 371 8.17 -6.14 8.11
CA ARG A 371 7.94 -7.56 8.39
C ARG A 371 6.55 -7.74 9.00
N TYR A 372 5.74 -8.62 8.40
CA TYR A 372 4.46 -9.02 8.94
C TYR A 372 4.62 -10.12 9.99
N SER A 373 3.85 -10.05 11.06
CA SER A 373 3.65 -11.19 11.96
C SER A 373 2.62 -12.12 11.34
N LEU A 374 3.05 -13.29 10.88
CA LEU A 374 2.19 -14.19 10.11
C LEU A 374 1.44 -15.21 10.97
N ASN A 375 1.88 -15.44 12.22
CA ASN A 375 1.22 -16.31 13.20
C ASN A 375 0.93 -15.57 14.52
N SER A 376 -0.05 -16.03 15.30
CA SER A 376 -0.31 -15.52 16.66
C SER A 376 0.89 -15.70 17.60
N ASP A 377 1.69 -16.73 17.33
CA ASP A 377 2.87 -17.11 18.10
C ASP A 377 4.14 -16.45 17.55
N ASP A 378 4.01 -15.74 16.41
CA ASP A 378 5.08 -14.98 15.73
C ASP A 378 5.34 -13.66 16.47
N THR A 379 5.71 -13.78 17.74
CA THR A 379 6.10 -12.69 18.64
C THR A 379 7.53 -12.19 18.36
N GLY A 380 8.11 -12.56 17.21
CA GLY A 380 9.54 -12.34 16.94
C GLY A 380 10.45 -13.15 17.86
N GLY A 381 9.93 -14.24 18.43
CA GLY A 381 10.71 -15.17 19.24
C GLY A 381 11.88 -15.79 18.45
N PRO A 382 12.94 -16.25 19.13
CA PRO A 382 14.20 -16.70 18.53
C PRO A 382 14.11 -17.92 17.59
N SER A 383 12.93 -18.51 17.38
CA SER A 383 12.71 -19.70 16.54
C SER A 383 12.22 -19.41 15.12
N ALA A 384 11.73 -18.19 14.80
CA ALA A 384 11.22 -17.87 13.46
C ALA A 384 12.28 -17.19 12.58
N HIS A 385 12.55 -17.76 11.41
CA HIS A 385 13.56 -17.25 10.48
C HIS A 385 13.28 -15.76 10.09
N PRO A 386 14.26 -14.85 10.09
CA PRO A 386 14.03 -13.40 9.93
C PRO A 386 13.39 -12.98 8.60
N CYS A 387 13.53 -13.81 7.56
CA CYS A 387 12.94 -13.57 6.25
C CYS A 387 11.41 -13.82 6.24
N VAL A 388 10.86 -14.64 7.14
CA VAL A 388 9.41 -14.90 7.22
C VAL A 388 8.67 -13.61 7.59
N GLY A 389 7.66 -13.26 6.81
CA GLY A 389 6.90 -12.01 6.93
C GLY A 389 7.51 -10.83 6.16
N CYS A 390 8.71 -10.98 5.59
CA CYS A 390 9.35 -9.94 4.77
C CYS A 390 9.05 -10.16 3.28
N SER A 391 9.28 -9.13 2.45
CA SER A 391 9.41 -9.30 1.00
C SER A 391 10.53 -10.30 0.69
N ALA A 392 10.27 -11.22 -0.23
CA ALA A 392 11.26 -12.18 -0.73
C ALA A 392 12.46 -11.44 -1.35
N PRO A 393 13.68 -11.97 -1.22
CA PRO A 393 14.82 -11.50 -2.00
C PRO A 393 14.52 -11.64 -3.49
N ASP A 394 14.80 -10.62 -4.28
CA ASP A 394 14.63 -10.69 -5.74
C ASP A 394 15.85 -11.41 -6.36
N PHE A 395 15.88 -12.74 -6.21
CA PHE A 395 16.97 -13.58 -6.68
C PHE A 395 17.19 -13.44 -8.17
N GLU A 396 18.45 -13.22 -8.56
CA GLU A 396 18.88 -13.36 -9.95
C GLU A 396 19.22 -14.82 -10.21
N LEU A 397 18.42 -15.46 -11.06
CA LEU A 397 18.53 -16.88 -11.38
C LEU A 397 19.63 -17.11 -12.42
N SER A 398 20.08 -18.36 -12.55
CA SER A 398 21.13 -18.73 -13.51
C SER A 398 20.76 -18.50 -14.98
N ASP A 399 19.46 -18.43 -15.31
CA ASP A 399 18.98 -18.09 -16.65
C ASP A 399 18.92 -16.57 -16.93
N GLY A 400 19.27 -15.74 -15.94
CA GLY A 400 19.24 -14.29 -16.00
C GLY A 400 17.90 -13.65 -15.66
N SER A 401 16.84 -14.44 -15.45
CA SER A 401 15.56 -13.94 -14.94
C SER A 401 15.65 -13.61 -13.46
N ARG A 402 14.69 -12.80 -12.99
CA ARG A 402 14.56 -12.43 -11.57
C ARG A 402 13.33 -13.05 -10.93
N LEU A 403 13.40 -13.36 -9.63
CA LEU A 403 12.29 -14.00 -8.91
C LEU A 403 10.97 -13.23 -9.07
N GLY A 404 11.02 -11.89 -9.04
CA GLY A 404 9.83 -11.05 -9.23
C GLY A 404 9.08 -11.31 -10.54
N GLU A 405 9.78 -11.72 -11.60
CA GLU A 405 9.15 -12.03 -12.90
C GLU A 405 8.27 -13.28 -12.84
N HIS A 406 8.59 -14.22 -11.95
CA HIS A 406 7.83 -15.46 -11.74
C HIS A 406 6.57 -15.26 -10.88
N LEU A 407 6.42 -14.10 -10.23
CA LEU A 407 5.24 -13.74 -9.44
C LEU A 407 4.19 -12.92 -10.24
N GLY A 408 4.50 -12.55 -11.49
CA GLY A 408 3.67 -11.63 -12.30
C GLY A 408 2.26 -12.15 -12.65
N GLN A 409 1.97 -13.43 -12.40
CA GLN A 409 0.64 -14.04 -12.60
C GLN A 409 -0.25 -13.98 -11.35
N GLY A 410 0.22 -13.39 -10.24
CA GLY A 410 -0.57 -13.27 -9.01
C GLY A 410 -0.78 -14.60 -8.27
N ARG A 411 0.11 -15.58 -8.47
CA ARG A 411 0.09 -16.88 -7.79
C ARG A 411 1.15 -16.93 -6.70
N GLY A 412 0.93 -17.77 -5.69
CA GLY A 412 1.98 -18.13 -4.75
C GLY A 412 3.08 -18.95 -5.44
N LEU A 413 4.25 -18.99 -4.82
CA LEU A 413 5.40 -19.70 -5.37
C LEU A 413 6.08 -20.53 -4.26
N LEU A 414 6.16 -21.84 -4.45
CA LEU A 414 7.08 -22.68 -3.69
C LEU A 414 8.39 -22.79 -4.48
N PHE A 415 9.41 -22.09 -4.00
CA PHE A 415 10.70 -21.96 -4.66
C PHE A 415 11.76 -22.80 -3.95
N SER A 416 12.39 -23.72 -4.68
CA SER A 416 13.53 -24.52 -4.22
C SER A 416 14.80 -24.01 -4.89
N LEU A 417 15.75 -23.54 -4.09
CA LEU A 417 17.10 -23.21 -4.53
C LEU A 417 17.89 -24.52 -4.63
N SER A 418 18.39 -24.83 -5.83
CA SER A 418 19.26 -25.98 -6.00
C SER A 418 20.66 -25.60 -5.52
N ALA A 419 21.11 -26.22 -4.43
CA ALA A 419 22.52 -26.23 -4.07
C ALA A 419 23.15 -27.33 -4.93
N GLY A 420 24.17 -27.00 -5.72
CA GLY A 420 24.77 -27.87 -6.74
C GLY A 420 25.49 -29.14 -6.24
N ASP A 421 24.90 -29.93 -5.34
CA ASP A 421 25.36 -31.27 -4.97
C ASP A 421 24.21 -32.22 -4.62
N SER A 422 24.43 -33.50 -4.95
CA SER A 422 23.48 -34.60 -5.16
C SER A 422 22.72 -35.15 -3.93
N ASP A 423 22.73 -34.47 -2.79
CA ASP A 423 21.97 -34.85 -1.57
C ASP A 423 20.63 -34.07 -1.45
N THR A 424 20.28 -33.33 -2.51
CA THR A 424 19.12 -32.41 -2.59
C THR A 424 17.87 -33.01 -3.24
N ASP A 425 17.95 -34.20 -3.84
CA ASP A 425 16.91 -34.78 -4.68
C ASP A 425 15.62 -35.18 -3.91
N ASP A 426 15.74 -35.84 -2.75
CA ASP A 426 14.56 -36.33 -2.01
C ASP A 426 13.70 -35.19 -1.43
N THR A 427 14.33 -34.12 -0.96
CA THR A 427 13.63 -32.97 -0.36
C THR A 427 12.99 -32.08 -1.41
N ALA A 428 13.69 -31.78 -2.51
CA ALA A 428 13.12 -31.03 -3.61
C ALA A 428 11.96 -31.81 -4.23
N ALA A 429 12.08 -33.13 -4.36
CA ALA A 429 10.98 -34.01 -4.74
C ALA A 429 9.81 -33.94 -3.76
N ALA A 430 10.04 -33.97 -2.44
CA ALA A 430 8.99 -33.87 -1.44
C ALA A 430 8.27 -32.51 -1.47
N LEU A 431 9.00 -31.39 -1.61
CA LEU A 431 8.41 -30.05 -1.75
C LEU A 431 7.62 -29.93 -3.05
N LYS A 432 8.16 -30.45 -4.16
CA LYS A 432 7.45 -30.52 -5.44
C LYS A 432 6.16 -31.33 -5.32
N ASP A 433 6.19 -32.45 -4.60
CA ASP A 433 5.04 -33.33 -4.38
C ASP A 433 3.88 -32.61 -3.68
N LEU A 434 4.18 -31.70 -2.73
CA LEU A 434 3.18 -30.86 -2.04
C LEU A 434 2.33 -30.02 -2.99
N VAL A 435 2.88 -29.58 -4.11
CA VAL A 435 2.21 -28.68 -5.06
C VAL A 435 1.75 -29.43 -6.31
N VAL A 436 2.58 -30.33 -6.85
CA VAL A 436 2.37 -31.00 -8.14
C VAL A 436 1.53 -32.27 -7.99
N THR A 437 1.83 -33.13 -7.01
CA THR A 437 1.16 -34.44 -6.87
C THR A 437 -0.11 -34.34 -6.02
N VAL A 438 -0.11 -33.50 -4.98
CA VAL A 438 -1.34 -33.06 -4.28
C VAL A 438 -2.13 -32.06 -5.15
N GLY A 439 -1.82 -31.99 -6.45
CA GLY A 439 -2.18 -30.94 -7.41
C GLY A 439 -3.65 -30.60 -7.57
N SER A 440 -4.60 -31.40 -7.06
CA SER A 440 -6.00 -30.95 -7.02
C SER A 440 -6.21 -29.82 -6.00
N LYS A 441 -5.41 -29.77 -4.93
CA LYS A 441 -5.65 -28.83 -3.83
C LYS A 441 -5.09 -27.43 -4.11
N TYR A 442 -3.94 -27.28 -4.74
CA TYR A 442 -3.31 -25.96 -4.95
C TYR A 442 -3.18 -25.53 -6.41
N ALA A 443 -3.70 -26.33 -7.36
CA ALA A 443 -3.66 -26.02 -8.79
C ALA A 443 -4.16 -24.60 -9.09
N GLY A 444 -3.39 -23.87 -9.89
CA GLY A 444 -3.70 -22.51 -10.31
C GLY A 444 -3.61 -21.45 -9.21
N ARG A 445 -3.12 -21.81 -8.01
CA ARG A 445 -2.91 -20.89 -6.88
C ARG A 445 -1.46 -20.83 -6.42
N VAL A 446 -0.74 -21.94 -6.50
CA VAL A 446 0.68 -22.03 -6.14
C VAL A 446 1.43 -22.71 -7.28
N ASP A 447 2.46 -22.04 -7.80
CA ASP A 447 3.40 -22.62 -8.75
C ASP A 447 4.62 -23.20 -7.99
N TYR A 448 5.31 -24.15 -8.61
CA TYR A 448 6.57 -24.70 -8.10
C TYR A 448 7.71 -24.31 -9.04
N LEU A 449 8.80 -23.79 -8.48
CA LEU A 449 10.02 -23.45 -9.22
C LEU A 449 11.23 -24.09 -8.53
N ALA A 450 12.08 -24.75 -9.32
CA ALA A 450 13.40 -25.17 -8.89
C ALA A 450 14.43 -24.52 -9.82
N ALA A 451 15.31 -23.70 -9.26
CA ALA A 451 16.36 -23.02 -10.02
C ALA A 451 17.56 -22.69 -9.14
N ASP A 452 18.71 -22.52 -9.78
CA ASP A 452 19.91 -21.97 -9.15
C ASP A 452 19.82 -20.44 -9.11
N ALA A 453 20.29 -19.83 -8.02
CA ALA A 453 20.44 -18.39 -7.88
C ALA A 453 21.91 -18.01 -7.71
N LYS A 454 22.29 -16.82 -8.18
CA LYS A 454 23.66 -16.31 -8.05
C LYS A 454 24.07 -16.05 -6.59
N ASP A 455 23.12 -15.69 -5.75
CA ASP A 455 23.26 -15.50 -4.31
C ASP A 455 22.01 -16.09 -3.64
N THR A 456 22.19 -17.13 -2.82
CA THR A 456 21.09 -17.82 -2.14
C THR A 456 20.67 -17.13 -0.83
N CYS A 457 21.46 -16.16 -0.35
CA CYS A 457 21.31 -15.55 0.97
C CYS A 457 21.28 -16.58 2.13
N GLY A 458 21.93 -17.75 1.95
CA GLY A 458 21.89 -18.85 2.92
C GLY A 458 20.54 -19.57 2.99
N LEU A 459 19.69 -19.43 1.97
CA LEU A 459 18.37 -20.03 1.87
C LEU A 459 18.37 -21.23 0.93
N ARG A 460 17.58 -22.25 1.27
CA ARG A 460 17.41 -23.47 0.48
C ARG A 460 16.03 -23.55 -0.17
N ALA A 461 14.98 -23.10 0.50
CA ALA A 461 13.64 -23.06 -0.06
C ALA A 461 12.78 -21.97 0.59
N LEU A 462 11.80 -21.47 -0.16
CA LEU A 462 10.86 -20.45 0.29
C LEU A 462 9.44 -20.79 -0.18
N LEU A 463 8.45 -20.58 0.68
CA LEU A 463 7.06 -20.40 0.25
C LEU A 463 6.76 -18.91 0.21
N ILE A 464 6.35 -18.42 -0.95
CA ILE A 464 6.13 -17.00 -1.22
C ILE A 464 4.65 -16.80 -1.56
N ARG A 465 4.02 -15.83 -0.90
CA ARG A 465 2.66 -15.40 -1.17
C ARG A 465 2.57 -14.62 -2.48
N PRO A 466 1.37 -14.47 -3.07
CA PRO A 466 1.18 -13.67 -4.29
C PRO A 466 1.66 -12.22 -4.17
N ASP A 467 1.66 -11.65 -2.95
CA ASP A 467 2.17 -10.31 -2.66
C ASP A 467 3.70 -10.25 -2.43
N GLY A 468 4.43 -11.32 -2.77
CA GLY A 468 5.88 -11.40 -2.61
C GLY A 468 6.35 -11.59 -1.16
N VAL A 469 5.44 -11.78 -0.21
CA VAL A 469 5.78 -12.01 1.21
C VAL A 469 6.16 -13.46 1.43
N VAL A 470 7.29 -13.69 2.10
CA VAL A 470 7.75 -15.03 2.48
C VAL A 470 6.89 -15.55 3.64
N ALA A 471 6.22 -16.68 3.43
CA ALA A 471 5.37 -17.35 4.40
C ALA A 471 6.07 -18.49 5.14
N TRP A 472 7.11 -19.09 4.55
CA TRP A 472 7.92 -20.16 5.12
C TRP A 472 9.30 -20.19 4.46
N VAL A 473 10.31 -20.67 5.19
CA VAL A 473 11.71 -20.77 4.75
C VAL A 473 12.30 -22.09 5.23
N ALA A 474 13.19 -22.65 4.41
CA ALA A 474 14.24 -23.56 4.88
C ALA A 474 15.62 -22.95 4.60
N ALA A 475 16.51 -22.98 5.59
CA ALA A 475 17.87 -22.43 5.49
C ALA A 475 18.89 -23.51 5.10
N GLU A 476 20.03 -23.11 4.50
CA GLU A 476 21.10 -24.05 4.10
C GLU A 476 21.74 -24.77 5.30
N GLY A 477 21.72 -24.16 6.49
CA GLY A 477 22.26 -24.74 7.73
C GLY A 477 21.37 -25.79 8.40
N GLU A 478 20.16 -26.03 7.90
CA GLU A 478 19.22 -27.01 8.44
C GLU A 478 19.45 -28.38 7.80
N ALA A 479 19.65 -29.42 8.64
CA ALA A 479 19.95 -30.78 8.16
C ALA A 479 18.89 -31.32 7.19
N LYS A 480 17.60 -30.99 7.41
CA LYS A 480 16.49 -31.26 6.49
C LYS A 480 15.43 -30.16 6.62
N PRO A 481 14.89 -29.63 5.51
CA PRO A 481 13.73 -28.75 5.51
C PRO A 481 12.51 -29.37 6.20
N ASP A 482 11.83 -28.58 7.02
CA ASP A 482 10.59 -29.00 7.67
C ASP A 482 9.41 -28.95 6.68
N VAL A 483 9.20 -30.08 6.00
CA VAL A 483 8.14 -30.27 5.00
C VAL A 483 6.74 -30.16 5.62
N ASP A 484 6.57 -30.50 6.90
CA ASP A 484 5.28 -30.39 7.58
C ASP A 484 4.95 -28.93 7.91
N ALA A 485 5.95 -28.13 8.29
CA ALA A 485 5.79 -26.68 8.40
C ALA A 485 5.48 -26.01 7.05
N ALA A 486 6.13 -26.45 5.96
CA ALA A 486 5.81 -25.97 4.61
C ALA A 486 4.36 -26.31 4.23
N ARG A 487 3.91 -27.53 4.53
CA ARG A 487 2.52 -27.96 4.34
C ARG A 487 1.55 -27.11 5.16
N ALA A 488 1.83 -26.88 6.44
CA ALA A 488 1.00 -26.05 7.31
C ALA A 488 0.87 -24.61 6.79
N ALA A 489 1.96 -24.04 6.26
CA ALA A 489 1.94 -22.73 5.62
C ALA A 489 1.11 -22.72 4.32
N LEU A 490 1.24 -23.75 3.48
CA LEU A 490 0.40 -23.93 2.29
C LEU A 490 -1.09 -24.02 2.65
N GLU A 491 -1.42 -24.80 3.68
CA GLU A 491 -2.79 -24.97 4.17
C GLU A 491 -3.37 -23.64 4.66
N ARG A 492 -2.60 -22.91 5.46
CA ARG A 492 -3.01 -21.62 6.03
C ARG A 492 -3.33 -20.57 4.96
N TRP A 493 -2.48 -20.48 3.93
CA TRP A 493 -2.53 -19.37 2.98
C TRP A 493 -3.25 -19.72 1.68
N PHE A 494 -3.30 -20.99 1.30
CA PHE A 494 -3.74 -21.41 -0.03
C PHE A 494 -4.75 -22.55 -0.03
N ALA A 495 -5.13 -23.15 1.09
CA ALA A 495 -6.17 -24.19 1.06
C ALA A 495 -7.53 -23.60 0.67
N SER A 496 -8.24 -24.29 -0.21
CA SER A 496 -9.70 -24.22 -0.23
C SER A 496 -10.17 -25.12 0.91
N ALA A 497 -11.08 -24.63 1.75
CA ALA A 497 -11.68 -25.46 2.78
C ALA A 497 -12.46 -26.61 2.12
N GLU A 498 -11.83 -27.77 1.99
CA GLU A 498 -12.54 -29.03 1.78
C GLU A 498 -12.34 -29.92 3.00
N ARG A 499 -13.42 -29.95 3.78
CA ARG A 499 -13.88 -30.94 4.75
C ARG A 499 -12.96 -32.15 4.97
N THR A 500 -12.33 -32.19 6.14
CA THR A 500 -11.86 -33.43 6.77
C THR A 500 -13.08 -34.34 6.98
N ARG A 501 -13.34 -35.29 6.08
CA ARG A 501 -14.34 -36.35 6.32
C ARG A 501 -13.82 -37.25 7.44
N GLY A 502 -14.14 -36.91 8.68
CA GLY A 502 -14.04 -37.83 9.80
C GLY A 502 -14.85 -39.09 9.48
N ARG A 503 -14.17 -40.23 9.39
CA ARG A 503 -14.80 -41.56 9.38
C ARG A 503 -15.62 -41.70 10.67
N VAL A 504 -16.92 -41.44 10.60
CA VAL A 504 -17.85 -41.91 11.63
C VAL A 504 -17.95 -43.42 11.46
N LEU A 505 -17.16 -44.13 12.27
CA LEU A 505 -17.31 -45.57 12.50
C LEU A 505 -18.74 -45.80 13.00
N HIS A 506 -19.59 -46.32 12.12
CA HIS A 506 -20.90 -46.84 12.52
C HIS A 506 -20.68 -48.10 13.34
N GLY A 507 -20.75 -47.97 14.67
CA GLY A 507 -20.86 -49.10 15.57
C GLY A 507 -22.14 -49.87 15.27
N LYS A 508 -21.99 -51.11 14.77
CA LYS A 508 -23.06 -52.09 14.71
C LYS A 508 -23.56 -52.34 16.14
N ARG A 509 -24.85 -52.03 16.40
CA ARG A 509 -25.59 -52.66 17.48
C ARG A 509 -25.75 -54.15 17.13
N GLN A 510 -25.23 -55.02 17.98
CA GLN A 510 -25.75 -56.38 18.13
C GLN A 510 -26.41 -56.48 19.51
N SER A 511 -27.60 -57.11 19.46
CA SER A 511 -28.50 -57.59 20.50
C SER A 511 -28.06 -57.51 21.95
#